data_AF-A0AAJ0V5R0-F1
#
_entry.id   AF-A0AAJ0V5R0-F1
#
_cell.length_a   1.000
_cell.length_b   1.000
_cell.length_c   1.000
_cell.angle_alpha   90.00
_cell.angle_beta   90.00
_cell.angle_gamma   90.00
#
_symmetry.space_group_name_H-M   'P 1'
#
loop_
_entity.id
_entity.type
_entity.pdbx_description
1 polymer ?
#
loop_
_entity_poly.entity_id
_entity_poly.type
_entity_poly.pdbx_seq_one_letter_code
_entity_poly.pdbx_strand_id
1 'polypeptide(L)'
;MVLDSNVWIDILVFDDPAARPIRDALETGAITALIDVRCLVELERVLDYPQFKARAVDKAAALAALARLSERVAGPDRGESRESRGSAATNADGASAAASPAHAPDARNAPGGPDGRHAPDAQTRRASAPPSGDAAAASPAEDAPPRPLPKCKDRDDQKFLELAYAARADWLISKDRALLKLARRTERDFGFRIAQPAPFAASALAADASEPA
;
A
#
# COMPACT_ATOMS: atom_id res chain seq x y z
N MET A 1 -0.92 3.62 -8.47
CA MET A 1 -0.41 3.17 -7.15
C MET A 1 -1.51 2.49 -6.35
N VAL A 2 -1.18 1.76 -5.29
CA VAL A 2 -2.14 1.19 -4.33
C VAL A 2 -1.94 1.82 -2.96
N LEU A 3 -3.02 2.11 -2.23
CA LEU A 3 -2.99 2.57 -0.85
C LEU A 3 -3.63 1.52 0.05
N ASP A 4 -3.03 1.23 1.21
CA ASP A 4 -3.66 0.40 2.23
C ASP A 4 -4.86 1.10 2.88
N SER A 5 -5.65 0.35 3.65
CA SER A 5 -6.82 0.89 4.36
C SER A 5 -6.46 1.99 5.37
N ASN A 6 -5.31 1.89 6.04
CA ASN A 6 -4.90 2.90 7.03
C ASN A 6 -4.61 4.25 6.38
N VAL A 7 -3.91 4.25 5.24
CA VAL A 7 -3.61 5.45 4.46
C VAL A 7 -4.90 6.05 3.87
N TRP A 8 -5.85 5.22 3.43
CA TRP A 8 -7.17 5.73 3.04
C TRP A 8 -7.91 6.40 4.20
N ILE A 9 -7.91 5.78 5.38
CA ILE A 9 -8.54 6.37 6.58
C ILE A 9 -7.86 7.70 6.97
N ASP A 10 -6.55 7.77 6.88
CA ASP A 10 -5.79 9.00 7.12
C ASP A 10 -6.19 10.13 6.16
N ILE A 11 -6.41 9.83 4.88
CA ILE A 11 -6.85 10.78 3.86
C ILE A 11 -8.31 11.20 4.05
N LEU A 12 -9.21 10.22 4.28
CA LEU A 12 -10.66 10.42 4.21
C LEU A 12 -11.27 10.89 5.53
N VAL A 13 -10.65 10.52 6.66
CA VAL A 13 -11.25 10.69 7.99
C VAL A 13 -10.41 11.59 8.88
N PHE A 14 -9.09 11.39 8.90
CA PHE A 14 -8.22 12.07 9.87
C PHE A 14 -7.53 13.31 9.32
N ASP A 15 -7.50 13.49 8.00
CA ASP A 15 -6.75 14.56 7.34
C ASP A 15 -5.29 14.62 7.85
N ASP A 16 -4.66 13.44 7.92
CA ASP A 16 -3.31 13.26 8.46
C ASP A 16 -2.29 14.09 7.65
N PRO A 17 -1.48 14.96 8.29
CA PRO A 17 -0.54 15.82 7.57
C PRO A 17 0.45 15.07 6.68
N ALA A 18 0.84 13.84 7.04
CA ALA A 18 1.75 13.04 6.23
C ALA A 18 1.08 12.44 4.98
N ALA A 19 -0.25 12.39 4.94
CA ALA A 19 -1.04 11.91 3.81
C ALA A 19 -1.60 13.04 2.93
N ARG A 20 -1.66 14.28 3.42
CA ARG A 20 -2.15 15.46 2.66
C ARG A 20 -1.50 15.63 1.29
N PRO A 21 -0.17 15.53 1.11
CA PRO A 21 0.43 15.66 -0.22
C PRO A 21 -0.06 14.58 -1.20
N ILE A 22 -0.33 13.37 -0.71
CA ILE A 22 -0.90 12.28 -1.52
C ILE A 22 -2.33 12.62 -1.91
N ARG A 23 -3.15 13.09 -0.95
CA ARG A 23 -4.52 13.56 -1.21
C ARG A 23 -4.53 14.64 -2.28
N ASP A 24 -3.70 15.67 -2.15
CA ASP A 24 -3.64 16.78 -3.09
C ASP A 24 -3.23 16.30 -4.50
N ALA A 25 -2.25 15.40 -4.60
CA ALA A 25 -1.82 14.84 -5.86
C ALA A 25 -2.88 13.91 -6.52
N LEU A 26 -3.70 13.22 -5.72
CA LEU A 26 -4.86 12.48 -6.22
C LEU A 26 -5.96 13.44 -6.71
N GLU A 27 -6.17 14.55 -6.02
CA GLU A 27 -7.19 15.55 -6.38
C GLU A 27 -6.86 16.28 -7.68
N THR A 28 -5.58 16.53 -7.95
CA THR A 28 -5.11 17.13 -9.21
C THR A 28 -4.96 16.13 -10.34
N GLY A 29 -5.03 14.83 -10.04
CA GLY A 29 -4.76 13.76 -11.00
C GLY A 29 -3.28 13.58 -11.34
N ALA A 30 -2.37 14.19 -10.60
CA ALA A 30 -0.92 13.97 -10.75
C ALA A 30 -0.54 12.51 -10.44
N ILE A 31 -1.33 11.84 -9.61
CA ILE A 31 -1.23 10.41 -9.35
C ILE A 31 -2.60 9.74 -9.39
N THR A 32 -2.63 8.45 -9.66
CA THR A 32 -3.85 7.63 -9.65
C THR A 32 -3.74 6.51 -8.62
N ALA A 33 -4.70 6.45 -7.69
CA ALA A 33 -4.85 5.33 -6.77
C ALA A 33 -5.75 4.24 -7.38
N LEU A 34 -5.35 2.99 -7.25
CA LEU A 34 -6.07 1.82 -7.74
C LEU A 34 -6.71 1.10 -6.56
N ILE A 35 -7.96 0.67 -6.73
CA ILE A 35 -8.69 -0.11 -5.73
C ILE A 35 -9.48 -1.24 -6.38
N ASP A 36 -9.45 -2.43 -5.77
CA ASP A 36 -10.33 -3.53 -6.16
C ASP A 36 -11.51 -3.70 -5.19
N VAL A 37 -12.44 -4.59 -5.54
CA VAL A 37 -13.63 -4.87 -4.71
C VAL A 37 -13.29 -5.39 -3.31
N ARG A 38 -12.16 -6.11 -3.15
CA ARG A 38 -11.76 -6.71 -1.86
C ARG A 38 -11.24 -5.65 -0.90
N CYS A 39 -10.52 -4.65 -1.42
CA CYS A 39 -10.06 -3.49 -0.68
C CYS A 39 -11.24 -2.58 -0.32
N LEU A 40 -12.14 -2.32 -1.28
CA LEU A 40 -13.33 -1.50 -1.05
C LEU A 40 -14.24 -2.07 0.06
N VAL A 41 -14.58 -3.36 0.00
CA VAL A 41 -15.45 -4.01 0.99
C VAL A 41 -14.84 -3.98 2.39
N GLU A 42 -13.52 -4.10 2.50
CA GLU A 42 -12.87 -3.95 3.81
C GLU A 42 -12.97 -2.52 4.31
N LEU A 43 -12.62 -1.53 3.48
CA LEU A 43 -12.65 -0.14 3.90
C LEU A 43 -14.07 0.30 4.30
N GLU A 44 -15.09 -0.16 3.57
CA GLU A 44 -16.48 0.05 3.93
C GLU A 44 -16.83 -0.51 5.32
N ARG A 45 -16.36 -1.73 5.61
CA ARG A 45 -16.54 -2.38 6.92
C ARG A 45 -15.75 -1.66 8.03
N VAL A 46 -14.53 -1.20 7.75
CA VAL A 46 -13.70 -0.44 8.69
C VAL A 46 -14.43 0.83 9.13
N LEU A 47 -15.04 1.55 8.18
CA LEU A 47 -15.82 2.75 8.47
C LEU A 47 -17.06 2.49 9.34
N ASP A 48 -17.54 1.24 9.42
CA ASP A 48 -18.64 0.85 10.32
C ASP A 48 -18.19 0.49 11.75
N TYR A 49 -16.88 0.45 12.03
CA TYR A 49 -16.39 0.09 13.36
C TYR A 49 -16.78 1.14 14.41
N PRO A 50 -17.00 0.72 15.69
CA PRO A 50 -17.50 1.60 16.74
C PRO A 50 -16.69 2.89 16.93
N GLN A 51 -15.37 2.84 16.77
CA GLN A 51 -14.51 4.03 16.91
C GLN A 51 -14.75 5.11 15.84
N PHE A 52 -15.16 4.74 14.63
CA PHE A 52 -15.48 5.70 13.57
C PHE A 52 -16.91 6.23 13.73
N LYS A 53 -17.84 5.37 14.15
CA LYS A 53 -19.20 5.79 14.52
C LYS A 53 -19.21 6.76 15.70
N ALA A 54 -18.40 6.51 16.72
CA ALA A 54 -18.26 7.38 17.89
C ALA A 54 -17.71 8.77 17.54
N ARG A 55 -16.97 8.89 16.42
CA ARG A 55 -16.45 10.15 15.89
C ARG A 55 -17.40 10.85 14.91
N ALA A 56 -18.62 10.32 14.73
CA ALA A 56 -19.60 10.82 13.77
C ALA A 56 -19.04 10.94 12.34
N VAL A 57 -18.20 9.98 11.93
CA VAL A 57 -17.66 9.95 10.57
C VAL A 57 -18.80 9.79 9.57
N ASP A 58 -18.89 10.69 8.61
CA ASP A 58 -19.81 10.56 7.49
C ASP A 58 -19.27 9.50 6.51
N LYS A 59 -19.73 8.27 6.70
CA LYS A 59 -19.38 7.12 5.86
C LYS A 59 -19.74 7.36 4.39
N ALA A 60 -20.87 8.00 4.10
CA ALA A 60 -21.30 8.23 2.73
C ALA A 60 -20.37 9.24 2.03
N ALA A 61 -20.02 10.33 2.70
CA ALA A 61 -19.06 11.30 2.18
C ALA A 61 -17.66 10.67 1.99
N ALA A 62 -17.21 9.85 2.94
CA ALA A 62 -15.91 9.15 2.82
C ALA A 62 -15.87 8.20 1.62
N LEU A 63 -16.93 7.42 1.38
CA LEU A 63 -17.01 6.52 0.22
C LEU A 63 -17.16 7.28 -1.11
N ALA A 64 -17.86 8.42 -1.10
CA ALA A 64 -17.94 9.29 -2.28
C ALA A 64 -16.57 9.91 -2.61
N ALA A 65 -15.82 10.36 -1.60
CA ALA A 65 -14.46 10.86 -1.78
C ALA A 65 -13.51 9.76 -2.28
N LEU A 66 -13.58 8.54 -1.71
CA LEU A 66 -12.83 7.38 -2.20
C LEU A 66 -13.11 7.11 -3.68
N ALA A 67 -14.38 7.09 -4.09
CA ALA A 67 -14.78 6.85 -5.47
C ALA A 67 -14.26 7.93 -6.44
N ARG A 68 -14.10 9.17 -5.98
CA ARG A 68 -13.53 10.27 -6.76
C ARG A 68 -12.01 10.19 -6.87
N LEU A 69 -11.33 9.73 -5.81
CA LEU A 69 -9.87 9.73 -5.70
C LEU A 69 -9.22 8.42 -6.18
N SER A 70 -10.00 7.42 -6.58
CA SER A 70 -9.49 6.12 -7.00
C SER A 70 -10.14 5.61 -8.27
N GLU A 71 -9.36 4.85 -9.03
CA GLU A 71 -9.82 4.06 -10.16
C GLU A 71 -10.08 2.62 -9.70
N ARG A 72 -11.27 2.11 -10.04
CA ARG A 72 -11.62 0.72 -9.75
C ARG A 72 -11.01 -0.19 -10.81
N VAL A 73 -10.27 -1.19 -10.37
CA VAL A 73 -9.71 -2.23 -11.23
C VAL A 73 -10.34 -3.58 -10.90
N ALA A 74 -10.40 -4.46 -11.91
CA ALA A 74 -10.79 -5.84 -11.69
C ALA A 74 -9.78 -6.50 -10.72
N GLY A 75 -10.29 -7.26 -9.75
CA GLY A 75 -9.42 -8.11 -8.95
C GLY A 75 -8.79 -9.20 -9.82
N PRO A 76 -7.67 -9.83 -9.40
CA PRO A 76 -7.14 -10.96 -10.13
C PRO A 76 -8.23 -12.03 -10.24
N ASP A 77 -8.53 -12.46 -11.47
CA ASP A 77 -9.39 -13.62 -11.71
C ASP A 77 -8.78 -14.77 -10.90
N ARG A 78 -9.51 -15.22 -9.87
CA ARG A 78 -9.15 -16.47 -9.21
C ARG A 78 -9.35 -17.52 -10.29
N GLY A 79 -8.28 -17.91 -10.96
CA GLY A 79 -8.34 -18.77 -12.14
C GLY A 79 -9.34 -19.89 -11.95
N GLU A 80 -10.30 -19.99 -12.86
CA GLU A 80 -11.26 -21.10 -12.92
C GLU A 80 -10.47 -22.41 -13.05
N SER A 81 -10.16 -23.02 -11.91
CA SER A 81 -9.74 -24.41 -11.84
C SER A 81 -10.98 -25.27 -12.08
N ARG A 82 -11.22 -25.57 -13.36
CA ARG A 82 -11.94 -26.70 -13.96
C ARG A 82 -12.91 -27.52 -13.09
N GLU A 83 -14.12 -27.58 -13.63
CA GLU A 83 -14.97 -28.77 -13.85
C GLU A 83 -15.88 -29.28 -12.72
N SER A 84 -17.16 -29.26 -13.06
CA SER A 84 -18.28 -29.91 -12.39
C SER A 84 -18.02 -31.37 -12.06
N ARG A 85 -18.21 -31.74 -10.79
CA ARG A 85 -18.84 -33.01 -10.41
C ARG A 85 -19.92 -32.72 -9.39
N GLY A 86 -21.13 -33.16 -9.72
CA GLY A 86 -22.35 -32.72 -9.07
C GLY A 86 -22.79 -33.51 -7.84
N SER A 87 -23.97 -33.09 -7.40
CA SER A 87 -24.96 -33.77 -6.57
C SER A 87 -24.82 -33.71 -5.04
N ALA A 88 -25.58 -32.74 -4.49
CA ALA A 88 -26.62 -32.87 -3.46
C ALA A 88 -26.30 -33.52 -2.11
N ALA A 89 -26.47 -32.74 -1.03
CA ALA A 89 -27.43 -33.02 0.04
C ALA A 89 -27.63 -31.80 0.96
N THR A 90 -28.89 -31.64 1.36
CA THR A 90 -29.51 -30.68 2.29
C THR A 90 -29.11 -30.89 3.75
N ASN A 91 -29.04 -29.82 4.55
CA ASN A 91 -29.90 -29.57 5.74
C ASN A 91 -29.38 -28.41 6.61
N ALA A 92 -30.32 -27.90 7.42
CA ALA A 92 -30.41 -26.59 8.01
C ALA A 92 -29.76 -26.40 9.40
N ASP A 93 -29.73 -25.12 9.78
CA ASP A 93 -29.79 -24.50 11.12
C ASP A 93 -28.64 -24.69 12.13
N GLY A 94 -28.28 -23.55 12.75
CA GLY A 94 -27.57 -23.52 14.03
C GLY A 94 -26.62 -22.34 14.18
N ALA A 95 -27.11 -21.24 14.72
CA ALA A 95 -26.31 -20.11 15.19
C ALA A 95 -25.31 -20.52 16.29
N SER A 96 -24.11 -19.94 16.29
CA SER A 96 -23.47 -19.46 17.52
C SER A 96 -22.26 -18.58 17.23
N ALA A 97 -22.13 -17.56 18.06
CA ALA A 97 -21.13 -16.51 18.07
C ALA A 97 -19.72 -17.01 18.41
N ALA A 98 -18.72 -16.36 17.81
CA ALA A 98 -17.38 -16.26 18.38
C ALA A 98 -16.76 -14.93 17.89
N ALA A 99 -16.93 -13.90 18.70
CA ALA A 99 -16.13 -12.69 18.63
C ALA A 99 -14.70 -13.03 19.07
N SER A 100 -13.69 -12.55 18.35
CA SER A 100 -12.31 -12.51 18.80
C SER A 100 -11.65 -11.23 18.32
N PRO A 101 -10.70 -10.69 19.09
CA PRO A 101 -10.69 -9.27 19.42
C PRO A 101 -9.89 -8.42 18.43
N ALA A 102 -10.35 -7.18 18.30
CA ALA A 102 -9.71 -6.08 17.60
C ALA A 102 -8.34 -5.75 18.20
N HIS A 103 -7.35 -5.57 17.32
CA HIS A 103 -6.08 -4.94 17.66
C HIS A 103 -6.30 -3.43 17.72
N ALA A 104 -6.25 -2.85 18.91
CA ALA A 104 -6.27 -1.40 19.12
C ALA A 104 -4.92 -0.78 18.68
N PRO A 105 -4.90 0.42 18.09
CA PRO A 105 -3.66 1.14 17.88
C PRO A 105 -3.15 1.72 19.21
N ASP A 106 -1.98 1.27 19.65
CA ASP A 106 -1.27 1.77 20.84
C ASP A 106 -0.79 3.20 20.58
N ALA A 107 -1.40 4.15 21.27
CA ALA A 107 -0.94 5.53 21.38
C ALA A 107 0.14 5.59 22.46
N ARG A 108 1.37 5.93 22.09
CA ARG A 108 2.40 6.53 22.95
C ARG A 108 3.62 6.87 22.10
N ASN A 109 3.94 8.15 21.92
CA ASN A 109 5.08 8.80 22.57
C ASN A 109 5.34 10.21 22.01
N ALA A 110 5.58 11.18 22.90
CA ALA A 110 6.21 12.48 22.64
C ALA A 110 6.89 12.91 23.96
N PRO A 111 7.80 13.92 23.96
CA PRO A 111 9.19 13.84 23.50
C PRO A 111 10.20 14.15 24.63
N GLY A 112 11.49 13.88 24.40
CA GLY A 112 12.58 14.33 25.29
C GLY A 112 13.95 14.27 24.61
N GLY A 113 14.59 15.44 24.43
CA GLY A 113 15.99 15.59 24.00
C GLY A 113 16.96 15.62 25.19
N PRO A 114 18.08 16.37 25.12
CA PRO A 114 19.28 16.09 24.32
C PRO A 114 20.57 16.06 25.18
N ASP A 115 21.71 15.57 24.64
CA ASP A 115 23.04 16.22 24.73
C ASP A 115 24.25 15.31 24.41
N GLY A 116 25.29 15.92 23.82
CA GLY A 116 26.70 15.49 23.93
C GLY A 116 27.32 14.91 22.65
N ARG A 117 27.84 15.69 21.70
CA ARG A 117 29.14 16.42 21.62
C ARG A 117 30.33 15.60 21.06
N HIS A 118 30.84 16.11 19.92
CA HIS A 118 32.23 16.13 19.38
C HIS A 118 32.92 14.80 19.02
N ALA A 119 33.80 14.65 18.01
CA ALA A 119 34.33 15.34 16.80
C ALA A 119 35.48 14.38 16.30
N PRO A 120 36.34 14.64 15.28
CA PRO A 120 36.36 15.62 14.17
C PRO A 120 36.67 14.99 12.76
N ASP A 121 36.57 15.85 11.72
CA ASP A 121 37.45 16.10 10.53
C ASP A 121 38.31 14.97 9.89
N ALA A 122 38.67 14.94 8.60
CA ALA A 122 38.40 15.70 7.39
C ALA A 122 39.07 14.99 6.19
N GLN A 123 38.79 15.49 4.97
CA GLN A 123 39.72 15.60 3.83
C GLN A 123 39.79 14.47 2.76
N THR A 124 39.06 14.72 1.68
CA THR A 124 39.53 14.80 0.27
C THR A 124 40.49 13.73 -0.28
N ARG A 125 40.04 12.93 -1.25
CA ARG A 125 40.80 12.64 -2.48
C ARG A 125 39.89 12.52 -3.71
N ARG A 126 40.34 13.15 -4.79
CA ARG A 126 39.74 13.24 -6.13
C ARG A 126 40.08 12.01 -6.98
N ALA A 127 39.15 11.72 -7.90
CA ALA A 127 39.29 11.20 -9.27
C ALA A 127 39.79 9.77 -9.50
N SER A 128 38.96 8.95 -10.16
CA SER A 128 39.13 8.56 -11.60
C SER A 128 38.01 7.61 -12.06
N ALA A 129 37.33 7.96 -13.16
CA ALA A 129 36.60 7.01 -14.02
C ALA A 129 37.61 6.26 -14.91
N PRO A 130 37.34 5.05 -15.44
CA PRO A 130 36.53 4.84 -16.66
C PRO A 130 35.91 3.40 -16.74
N PRO A 131 35.54 2.83 -17.92
CA PRO A 131 34.93 3.37 -19.13
C PRO A 131 33.54 2.76 -19.43
N SER A 132 32.83 3.44 -20.34
CA SER A 132 31.64 2.95 -21.05
C SER A 132 31.90 1.60 -21.72
N GLY A 133 31.07 0.61 -21.37
CA GLY A 133 30.91 -0.64 -22.10
C GLY A 133 29.45 -0.79 -22.45
N ASP A 134 29.15 -0.83 -23.75
CA ASP A 134 27.90 -1.34 -24.29
C ASP A 134 27.70 -2.77 -23.79
N ALA A 135 26.87 -2.92 -22.78
CA ALA A 135 26.26 -4.18 -22.42
C ALA A 135 24.76 -3.99 -22.58
N ALA A 136 24.28 -4.27 -23.80
CA ALA A 136 22.90 -4.63 -24.03
C ALA A 136 22.57 -5.83 -23.11
N ALA A 137 22.11 -5.52 -21.89
CA ALA A 137 21.66 -6.50 -20.94
C ALA A 137 20.37 -7.10 -21.49
N ALA A 138 20.51 -8.37 -21.89
CA ALA A 138 19.45 -9.22 -22.41
C ALA A 138 18.14 -9.07 -21.62
N SER A 139 17.03 -8.93 -22.34
CA SER A 139 15.68 -9.07 -21.80
C SER A 139 15.59 -10.38 -21.01
N PRO A 140 15.22 -10.38 -19.72
CA PRO A 140 15.16 -11.61 -18.96
C PRO A 140 13.88 -12.37 -19.31
N ALA A 141 14.08 -13.50 -20.00
CA ALA A 141 13.26 -14.71 -20.06
C ALA A 141 11.76 -14.55 -19.75
N GLU A 142 10.95 -14.34 -20.79
CA GLU A 142 9.47 -14.30 -20.72
C GLU A 142 8.81 -15.67 -20.48
N ASP A 143 9.58 -16.76 -20.32
CA ASP A 143 9.07 -18.14 -20.28
C ASP A 143 9.17 -18.85 -18.89
N ALA A 144 9.64 -18.18 -17.85
CA ALA A 144 9.63 -18.74 -16.49
C ALA A 144 8.26 -18.48 -15.82
N PRO A 145 7.65 -19.47 -15.13
CA PRO A 145 6.39 -19.24 -14.43
C PRO A 145 6.55 -18.10 -13.42
N PRO A 146 5.57 -17.20 -13.31
CA PRO A 146 5.66 -16.05 -12.43
C PRO A 146 5.91 -16.52 -10.99
N ARG A 147 6.95 -15.98 -10.38
CA ARG A 147 7.29 -16.30 -8.98
C ARG A 147 6.09 -15.98 -8.09
N PRO A 148 5.76 -16.82 -7.10
CA PRO A 148 4.66 -16.51 -6.20
C PRO A 148 5.02 -15.27 -5.36
N LEU A 149 4.06 -14.35 -5.23
CA LEU A 149 4.21 -13.18 -4.37
C LEU A 149 4.58 -13.57 -2.93
N PRO A 150 5.38 -12.75 -2.23
CA PRO A 150 5.68 -12.98 -0.83
C PRO A 150 4.38 -12.99 -0.03
N LYS A 151 4.28 -13.91 0.93
CA LYS A 151 3.17 -13.93 1.87
C LYS A 151 3.35 -12.85 2.93
N CYS A 152 2.36 -11.96 3.04
CA CYS A 152 2.29 -11.06 4.18
C CYS A 152 1.99 -11.86 5.45
N LYS A 153 2.58 -11.45 6.58
CA LYS A 153 2.31 -12.07 7.88
C LYS A 153 0.86 -11.81 8.31
N ASP A 154 0.35 -10.62 8.00
CA ASP A 154 -1.07 -10.32 8.10
C ASP A 154 -1.78 -10.83 6.85
N ARG A 155 -2.81 -11.66 7.05
CA ARG A 155 -3.54 -12.29 5.95
C ARG A 155 -4.49 -11.30 5.27
N ASP A 156 -4.98 -10.31 6.00
CA ASP A 156 -5.90 -9.31 5.44
C ASP A 156 -5.14 -8.35 4.51
N ASP A 157 -3.86 -8.11 4.79
CA ASP A 157 -3.00 -7.25 3.97
C ASP A 157 -2.48 -7.91 2.69
N GLN A 158 -2.65 -9.23 2.54
CA GLN A 158 -2.16 -9.96 1.36
C GLN A 158 -2.74 -9.39 0.04
N LYS A 159 -4.00 -8.93 0.07
CA LYS A 159 -4.69 -8.42 -1.12
C LYS A 159 -4.07 -7.13 -1.67
N PHE A 160 -3.42 -6.32 -0.85
CA PHE A 160 -2.76 -5.10 -1.33
C PHE A 160 -1.52 -5.43 -2.16
N LEU A 161 -0.76 -6.47 -1.79
CA LEU A 161 0.35 -6.99 -2.59
C LEU A 161 -0.15 -7.59 -3.91
N GLU A 162 -1.22 -8.36 -3.85
CA GLU A 162 -1.82 -8.97 -5.04
C GLU A 162 -2.36 -7.91 -6.01
N LEU A 163 -3.03 -6.88 -5.48
CA LEU A 163 -3.54 -5.76 -6.26
C LEU A 163 -2.39 -4.96 -6.89
N ALA A 164 -1.37 -4.60 -6.11
CA ALA A 164 -0.21 -3.85 -6.63
C ALA A 164 0.50 -4.60 -7.75
N TYR A 165 0.69 -5.92 -7.58
CA TYR A 165 1.31 -6.75 -8.60
C TYR A 165 0.43 -6.94 -9.85
N ALA A 166 -0.84 -7.32 -9.67
CA ALA A 166 -1.75 -7.58 -10.79
C ALA A 166 -1.99 -6.34 -11.65
N ALA A 167 -2.09 -5.17 -11.00
CA ALA A 167 -2.28 -3.91 -11.69
C ALA A 167 -0.96 -3.23 -12.13
N ARG A 168 0.19 -3.90 -11.94
CA ARG A 168 1.53 -3.36 -12.23
C ARG A 168 1.76 -1.95 -11.64
N ALA A 169 1.31 -1.74 -10.41
CA ALA A 169 1.50 -0.47 -9.72
C ALA A 169 2.97 -0.30 -9.32
N ASP A 170 3.55 0.89 -9.54
CA ASP A 170 4.92 1.17 -9.10
C ASP A 170 5.07 1.25 -7.58
N TRP A 171 3.97 1.56 -6.89
CA TRP A 171 3.94 1.86 -5.47
C TRP A 171 2.75 1.22 -4.76
N LEU A 172 3.03 0.64 -3.58
CA LEU A 172 2.09 0.35 -2.51
C LEU A 172 2.43 1.23 -1.30
N ILE A 173 1.52 2.14 -0.93
CA ILE A 173 1.71 3.02 0.23
C ILE A 173 1.03 2.41 1.44
N SER A 174 1.80 2.20 2.51
CA SER A 174 1.33 1.54 3.72
C SER A 174 2.04 2.05 4.97
N LYS A 175 1.31 2.08 6.08
CA LYS A 175 1.88 2.30 7.43
C LYS A 175 2.12 0.99 8.19
N ASP A 176 1.71 -0.16 7.64
CA ASP A 176 1.79 -1.46 8.30
C ASP A 176 3.21 -2.06 8.30
N ARG A 177 3.61 -2.64 9.43
CA ARG A 177 4.97 -3.18 9.62
C ARG A 177 5.17 -4.52 8.92
N ALA A 178 4.14 -5.33 8.74
CA ALA A 178 4.23 -6.59 8.01
C ALA A 178 4.44 -6.34 6.52
N LEU A 179 3.72 -5.38 5.93
CA LEU A 179 3.93 -4.93 4.54
C LEU A 179 5.32 -4.28 4.36
N LEU A 180 5.71 -3.34 5.23
CA LEU A 180 7.00 -2.65 5.14
C LEU A 180 8.21 -3.60 5.20
N LYS A 181 8.10 -4.74 5.91
CA LYS A 181 9.15 -5.78 5.93
C LYS A 181 9.38 -6.43 4.57
N LEU A 182 8.41 -6.36 3.66
CA LEU A 182 8.50 -6.96 2.33
C LEU A 182 9.10 -6.01 1.27
N ALA A 183 9.26 -4.72 1.59
CA ALA A 183 9.65 -3.67 0.64
C ALA A 183 10.87 -4.03 -0.24
N ARG A 184 11.97 -4.49 0.37
CA ARG A 184 13.19 -4.87 -0.36
C ARG A 184 12.97 -6.03 -1.33
N ARG A 185 12.09 -6.97 -0.97
CA ARG A 185 11.81 -8.16 -1.78
C ARG A 185 10.85 -7.84 -2.91
N THR A 186 9.82 -7.04 -2.65
CA THR A 186 8.85 -6.62 -3.68
C THR A 186 9.51 -5.78 -4.75
N GLU A 187 10.40 -4.86 -4.37
CA GLU A 187 11.13 -4.03 -5.32
C GLU A 187 12.05 -4.89 -6.20
N ARG A 188 12.86 -5.76 -5.59
CA ARG A 188 13.84 -6.58 -6.32
C ARG A 188 13.20 -7.63 -7.23
N ASP A 189 12.18 -8.34 -6.73
CA ASP A 189 11.67 -9.55 -7.39
C ASP A 189 10.36 -9.31 -8.17
N PHE A 190 9.64 -8.21 -7.88
CA PHE A 190 8.29 -7.96 -8.41
C PHE A 190 8.09 -6.55 -9.00
N GLY A 191 9.10 -5.68 -8.92
CA GLY A 191 9.11 -4.39 -9.62
C GLY A 191 8.27 -3.28 -8.98
N PHE A 192 7.76 -3.45 -7.76
CA PHE A 192 7.02 -2.41 -7.06
C PHE A 192 7.56 -2.12 -5.66
N ARG A 193 7.48 -0.85 -5.26
CA ARG A 193 8.02 -0.33 -4.01
C ARG A 193 6.94 -0.24 -2.94
N ILE A 194 7.34 -0.48 -1.68
CA ILE A 194 6.47 -0.27 -0.51
C ILE A 194 7.06 0.84 0.33
N ALA A 195 6.28 1.88 0.61
CA ALA A 195 6.72 3.02 1.41
C ALA A 195 5.61 3.57 2.30
N GLN A 196 6.02 4.30 3.34
CA GLN A 196 5.09 5.10 4.14
C GLN A 196 4.75 6.41 3.43
N PRO A 197 3.64 7.09 3.80
CA PRO A 197 3.20 8.31 3.13
C PRO A 197 4.24 9.43 3.05
N ALA A 198 4.85 9.80 4.18
CA ALA A 198 5.82 10.90 4.20
C ALA A 198 7.08 10.62 3.35
N PRO A 199 7.75 9.46 3.46
CA PRO A 199 8.86 9.12 2.55
C PRO A 199 8.47 9.12 1.07
N PHE A 200 7.27 8.62 0.73
CA PHE A 200 6.78 8.63 -0.64
C PHE A 200 6.57 10.07 -1.14
N ALA A 201 5.84 10.88 -0.39
CA ALA A 201 5.57 12.27 -0.75
C ALA A 201 6.86 13.08 -0.95
N ALA A 202 7.85 12.90 -0.08
CA ALA A 202 9.12 13.59 -0.16
C ALA A 202 10.01 13.17 -1.34
N SER A 203 9.86 11.94 -1.85
CA SER A 203 10.75 11.40 -2.89
C SER A 203 10.12 11.33 -4.28
N ALA A 204 8.83 11.00 -4.37
CA ALA A 204 8.14 10.84 -5.64
C ALA A 204 7.41 12.12 -6.05
N LEU A 205 6.66 12.76 -5.14
CA LEU A 205 5.86 13.94 -5.48
C LEU A 205 6.70 15.22 -5.56
N ALA A 206 7.79 15.31 -4.80
CA ALA A 206 8.70 16.45 -4.85
C ALA A 206 9.61 16.45 -6.10
N ALA A 207 9.87 15.27 -6.67
CA ALA A 207 10.68 15.13 -7.89
C ALA A 207 9.94 15.69 -9.11
N ASP A 208 8.64 15.40 -9.24
CA ASP A 208 7.81 15.89 -10.35
C ASP A 208 7.55 17.40 -10.30
N ALA A 209 7.69 18.05 -9.14
CA ALA A 209 7.56 19.49 -9.00
C ALA A 209 8.80 20.27 -9.47
N SER A 210 9.92 19.59 -9.77
CA SER A 210 11.23 20.21 -10.04
C SER A 210 11.66 20.19 -11.51
N GLU A 211 10.83 19.75 -12.46
CA GLU A 211 11.07 19.95 -13.90
C GLU A 211 10.29 21.16 -14.43
N PRO A 212 10.90 22.36 -14.55
CA PRO A 212 10.38 23.39 -15.42
C PRO A 212 10.75 23.06 -16.88
N ALA A 213 9.77 23.20 -17.77
CA ALA A 213 9.93 23.14 -19.22
C ALA A 213 10.86 24.25 -19.77
#